data_AF-A0A6S8GY57-F1
#
_entry.id   AF-A0A6S8GY57-F1
#
_cell.length_a   1.000
_cell.length_b   1.000
_cell.length_c   1.000
_cell.angle_alpha   90.00
_cell.angle_beta   90.00
_cell.angle_gamma   90.00
#
_symmetry.space_group_name_H-M   'P 1'
#
loop_
_entity.id
_entity.type
_entity.pdbx_description
1 polymer ?
#
loop_
_entity_poly.entity_id
_entity_poly.type
_entity_poly.pdbx_seq_one_letter_code
_entity_poly.pdbx_strand_id
1 'polypeptide(L)'
;MSQQQGGEGEGEQGLPLEQDMFNLRFRNDQLPSGKCVYIQSGDPGDFDGYMIGVAGAELEKRTEDLQFVIVMPERRACADREEPNVNKHDEGFSEEVMHVAGRLIRYLCPHSFIVRGPVNTRNVIPLKFIFSEPEHYGPIVSNLPPGAVYWRSVEDLASLVADEQVSSVVLDMNGSVGYLKQLLQLYPKLGAKVHASGMPVTVMAGILAEAETATMRVPGRDPRSTMNALYHAESSKMLLQMAKENEVPLLFITNNVCNKLLRFENATEIARVMGLQGLMSELARSWYGPHLTGRCVPFDWVSFCSLLLHKRFEGLIRCEPRQLYVGADDPSVMVLLEPGLPITPTVEQNLEGAKFWGEVMSVVDIDRDIMLKLVHFTMDSSDQCKQPVS
;
A
#
# COMPACT_ATOMS: atom_id res chain seq x y z
N MET A 1 -24.95 -5.09 -56.68
CA MET A 1 -25.86 -4.39 -55.76
C MET A 1 -26.28 -5.41 -54.69
N SER A 2 -25.41 -5.78 -53.74
CA SER A 2 -25.09 -5.08 -52.48
C SER A 2 -26.34 -4.62 -51.71
N GLN A 3 -26.69 -5.33 -50.65
CA GLN A 3 -26.62 -4.79 -49.28
C GLN A 3 -26.85 -5.92 -48.26
N GLN A 4 -25.77 -6.26 -47.55
CA GLN A 4 -25.81 -6.85 -46.21
C GLN A 4 -26.37 -5.78 -45.26
N GLN A 5 -27.29 -6.17 -44.39
CA GLN A 5 -27.54 -5.44 -43.15
C GLN A 5 -26.95 -6.26 -42.02
N GLY A 6 -25.69 -5.92 -41.68
CA GLY A 6 -25.14 -6.19 -40.37
C GLY A 6 -25.63 -5.11 -39.42
N GLY A 7 -26.30 -5.52 -38.35
CA GLY A 7 -26.52 -4.70 -37.18
C GLY A 7 -25.65 -5.28 -36.07
N GLU A 8 -24.39 -4.84 -36.01
CA GLU A 8 -23.56 -4.99 -34.83
C GLU A 8 -24.15 -4.06 -33.76
N GLY A 9 -24.85 -4.64 -32.79
CA GLY A 9 -25.11 -3.99 -31.52
C GLY A 9 -23.81 -4.03 -30.71
N GLU A 10 -22.95 -3.03 -30.89
CA GLU A 10 -22.00 -2.66 -29.85
C GLU A 10 -22.83 -2.22 -28.64
N GLY A 11 -23.09 -3.16 -27.73
CA GLY A 11 -23.67 -2.83 -26.44
C GLY A 11 -22.68 -1.94 -25.71
N GLU A 12 -23.10 -0.72 -25.38
CA GLU A 12 -22.47 0.09 -24.34
C GLU A 12 -22.33 -0.79 -23.09
N GLN A 13 -21.17 -1.40 -22.90
CA GLN A 13 -20.86 -2.05 -21.63
C GLN A 13 -20.71 -0.92 -20.62
N GLY A 14 -21.79 -0.67 -19.87
CA GLY A 14 -21.77 0.25 -18.74
C GLY A 14 -20.59 -0.03 -17.83
N LEU A 15 -20.10 1.01 -17.15
CA LEU A 15 -19.03 0.88 -16.18
C LEU A 15 -19.36 -0.26 -15.18
N PRO A 16 -18.39 -1.15 -14.87
CA PRO A 16 -18.60 -2.22 -13.92
C PRO A 16 -19.03 -1.66 -12.56
N LEU A 17 -19.87 -2.40 -11.84
CA LEU A 17 -20.29 -2.00 -10.50
C LEU A 17 -19.08 -2.08 -9.56
N GLU A 18 -19.01 -1.18 -8.57
CA GLU A 18 -17.91 -1.13 -7.60
C GLU A 18 -17.76 -2.46 -6.84
N GLN A 19 -18.88 -3.15 -6.60
CA GLN A 19 -18.92 -4.48 -6.00
C GLN A 19 -18.12 -5.51 -6.79
N ASP A 20 -18.15 -5.43 -8.12
CA ASP A 20 -17.45 -6.34 -9.01
C ASP A 20 -15.93 -6.09 -8.97
N MET A 21 -15.52 -4.83 -8.81
CA MET A 21 -14.10 -4.47 -8.71
C MET A 21 -13.46 -5.02 -7.44
N PHE A 22 -14.20 -5.06 -6.33
CA PHE A 22 -13.81 -5.66 -5.05
C PHE A 22 -13.92 -7.19 -5.00
N ASN A 23 -14.22 -7.86 -6.11
CA ASN A 23 -14.12 -9.31 -6.20
C ASN A 23 -12.93 -9.69 -7.10
N LEU A 24 -11.81 -10.13 -6.52
CA LEU A 24 -10.59 -10.44 -7.29
C LEU A 24 -10.79 -11.58 -8.33
N ARG A 25 -11.83 -12.40 -8.17
CA ARG A 25 -12.18 -13.46 -9.15
C ARG A 25 -13.09 -12.98 -10.27
N PHE A 26 -13.55 -11.73 -10.22
CA PHE A 26 -14.39 -11.17 -11.26
C PHE A 26 -13.63 -11.01 -12.59
N ARG A 27 -14.26 -11.49 -13.67
CA ARG A 27 -13.94 -11.31 -15.09
C ARG A 27 -12.72 -12.00 -15.71
N ASN A 28 -11.80 -12.66 -15.01
CA ASN A 28 -10.59 -13.17 -15.70
C ASN A 28 -9.86 -14.38 -15.09
N ASP A 29 -10.43 -15.12 -14.13
CA ASP A 29 -9.78 -16.28 -13.48
C ASP A 29 -8.35 -15.99 -12.97
N GLN A 30 -7.97 -14.71 -12.76
CA GLN A 30 -6.59 -14.33 -12.42
C GLN A 30 -6.18 -14.96 -11.09
N LEU A 31 -7.08 -14.88 -10.12
CA LEU A 31 -6.91 -15.56 -8.86
C LEU A 31 -7.44 -17.00 -8.98
N PRO A 32 -6.60 -18.02 -8.70
CA PRO A 32 -7.02 -19.41 -8.81
C PRO A 32 -8.15 -19.73 -7.83
N SER A 33 -8.89 -20.81 -8.14
CA SER A 33 -9.83 -21.40 -7.20
C SER A 33 -9.13 -21.92 -5.94
N GLY A 34 -9.84 -21.91 -4.81
CA GLY A 34 -9.33 -22.36 -3.52
C GLY A 34 -8.89 -21.22 -2.62
N LYS A 35 -8.36 -21.56 -1.43
CA LYS A 35 -8.08 -20.56 -0.41
C LYS A 35 -6.91 -19.67 -0.82
N CYS A 36 -7.11 -18.37 -0.79
CA CYS A 36 -6.07 -17.37 -1.05
C CYS A 36 -5.85 -16.51 0.18
N VAL A 37 -4.59 -16.15 0.47
CA VAL A 37 -4.27 -15.18 1.52
C VAL A 37 -3.88 -13.86 0.86
N TYR A 38 -4.55 -12.77 1.21
CA TYR A 38 -4.10 -11.42 0.85
C TYR A 38 -3.33 -10.83 2.04
N ILE A 39 -2.04 -10.57 1.84
CA ILE A 39 -1.15 -9.96 2.82
C ILE A 39 -0.95 -8.50 2.44
N GLN A 40 -1.59 -7.62 3.20
CA GLN A 40 -1.39 -6.18 3.12
C GLN A 40 -0.33 -5.75 4.12
N SER A 41 0.67 -5.02 3.64
CA SER A 41 1.59 -4.24 4.47
C SER A 41 0.93 -2.91 4.82
N GLY A 42 0.76 -2.65 6.11
CA GLY A 42 0.23 -1.38 6.60
C GLY A 42 1.32 -0.53 7.25
N ASP A 43 1.04 0.76 7.37
CA ASP A 43 1.81 1.66 8.22
C ASP A 43 0.90 2.28 9.29
N PRO A 44 1.11 2.03 10.60
CA PRO A 44 0.19 2.50 11.63
C PRO A 44 0.00 4.01 11.61
N GLY A 45 1.01 4.82 11.31
CA GLY A 45 0.88 6.27 11.45
C GLY A 45 0.07 6.98 10.38
N ASP A 46 -0.24 6.33 9.27
CA ASP A 46 -0.88 6.96 8.12
C ASP A 46 -2.36 6.62 8.03
N PHE A 47 -3.20 7.64 7.85
CA PHE A 47 -4.66 7.43 7.83
C PHE A 47 -5.08 6.56 6.64
N ASP A 48 -4.38 6.66 5.50
CA ASP A 48 -4.67 5.86 4.31
C ASP A 48 -4.26 4.40 4.49
N GLY A 49 -3.30 4.10 5.37
CA GLY A 49 -3.00 2.74 5.86
C GLY A 49 -4.21 2.06 6.52
N TYR A 50 -4.97 2.80 7.35
CA TYR A 50 -6.24 2.30 7.90
C TYR A 50 -7.33 2.20 6.84
N MET A 51 -7.40 3.16 5.92
CA MET A 51 -8.37 3.16 4.83
C MET A 51 -8.20 1.94 3.90
N ILE A 52 -6.97 1.61 3.50
CA ILE A 52 -6.71 0.39 2.73
C ILE A 52 -6.97 -0.87 3.58
N GLY A 53 -6.78 -0.81 4.91
CA GLY A 53 -7.23 -1.86 5.83
C GLY A 53 -8.73 -2.16 5.70
N VAL A 54 -9.57 -1.13 5.74
CA VAL A 54 -11.03 -1.28 5.53
C VAL A 54 -11.31 -1.84 4.14
N ALA A 55 -10.62 -1.35 3.11
CA ALA A 55 -10.78 -1.82 1.74
C ALA A 55 -10.40 -3.30 1.56
N GLY A 56 -9.33 -3.76 2.21
CA GLY A 56 -8.95 -5.18 2.24
C GLY A 56 -9.97 -6.06 2.95
N ALA A 57 -10.63 -5.56 4.01
CA ALA A 57 -11.74 -6.27 4.66
C ALA A 57 -12.98 -6.35 3.73
N GLU A 58 -13.25 -5.32 2.93
CA GLU A 58 -14.29 -5.39 1.90
C GLU A 58 -13.95 -6.37 0.76
N LEU A 59 -12.67 -6.45 0.39
CA LEU A 59 -12.17 -7.43 -0.58
C LEU A 59 -12.37 -8.86 -0.08
N GLU A 60 -12.10 -9.13 1.21
CA GLU A 60 -12.35 -10.42 1.87
C GLU A 60 -13.83 -10.81 1.83
N LYS A 61 -14.73 -9.88 2.14
CA LYS A 61 -16.18 -10.13 2.12
C LYS A 61 -16.71 -10.52 0.73
N ARG A 62 -16.03 -10.08 -0.34
CA ARG A 62 -16.54 -10.14 -1.73
C ARG A 62 -15.80 -11.14 -2.60
N THR A 63 -14.60 -11.52 -2.20
CA THR A 63 -13.81 -12.55 -2.87
C THR A 63 -13.94 -13.83 -2.07
N GLU A 64 -14.66 -14.81 -2.61
CA GLU A 64 -14.81 -16.13 -1.99
C GLU A 64 -13.44 -16.73 -1.61
N ASP A 65 -13.37 -17.45 -0.49
CA ASP A 65 -12.15 -18.10 0.03
C ASP A 65 -10.90 -17.21 0.14
N LEU A 66 -11.05 -15.88 0.11
CA LEU A 66 -9.98 -14.95 0.42
C LEU A 66 -9.91 -14.80 1.93
N GLN A 67 -8.70 -14.87 2.49
CA GLN A 67 -8.42 -14.53 3.87
C GLN A 67 -7.53 -13.29 3.91
N PHE A 68 -7.97 -12.27 4.63
CA PHE A 68 -7.26 -11.01 4.72
C PHE A 68 -6.33 -10.93 5.94
N VAL A 69 -5.08 -10.59 5.67
CA VAL A 69 -4.02 -10.40 6.65
C VAL A 69 -3.47 -8.98 6.54
N ILE A 70 -3.37 -8.29 7.68
CA ILE A 70 -2.72 -6.99 7.78
C ILE A 70 -1.45 -7.16 8.62
N VAL A 71 -0.31 -6.79 8.06
CA VAL A 71 0.96 -6.77 8.78
C VAL A 71 1.33 -5.33 9.11
N MET A 72 1.41 -5.00 10.39
CA MET A 72 1.81 -3.67 10.86
C MET A 72 3.19 -3.77 11.50
N PRO A 73 4.20 -3.02 11.02
CA PRO A 73 5.52 -3.03 11.64
C PRO A 73 5.44 -2.38 13.03
N GLU A 74 6.29 -2.84 13.94
CA GLU A 74 6.56 -2.04 15.12
C GLU A 74 7.39 -0.80 14.72
N ARG A 75 6.93 0.38 15.14
CA ARG A 75 7.62 1.63 14.81
C ARG A 75 8.69 1.94 15.86
N ARG A 76 9.83 2.49 15.41
CA ARG A 76 10.75 3.18 16.32
C ARG A 76 10.12 4.51 16.70
N ALA A 77 9.66 4.62 17.94
CA ALA A 77 9.04 5.83 18.47
C ALA A 77 9.60 6.18 19.85
N CYS A 78 9.48 7.44 20.23
CA CYS A 78 9.71 7.94 21.59
C CYS A 78 8.82 9.15 21.84
N ALA A 79 8.56 9.46 23.12
CA ALA A 79 7.66 10.54 23.53
C ALA A 79 8.12 11.94 23.10
N ASP A 80 9.43 12.17 22.91
CA ASP A 80 9.93 13.45 22.41
C ASP A 80 9.81 13.53 20.88
N ARG A 81 8.82 14.28 20.38
CA ARG A 81 8.59 14.48 18.94
C ARG A 81 9.63 15.38 18.26
N GLU A 82 10.35 16.18 19.04
CA GLU A 82 11.43 17.04 18.54
C GLU A 82 12.80 16.36 18.64
N GLU A 83 12.83 15.07 19.03
CA GLU A 83 14.05 14.27 19.09
C GLU A 83 14.81 14.32 17.74
N PRO A 84 16.04 14.84 17.72
CA PRO A 84 16.84 14.93 16.50
C PRO A 84 17.27 13.55 15.96
N ASN A 85 17.41 12.55 16.82
CA ASN A 85 17.66 11.17 16.39
C ASN A 85 16.35 10.50 15.96
N VAL A 86 16.05 10.58 14.66
CA VAL A 86 14.90 9.91 14.04
C VAL A 86 14.83 8.38 14.25
N ASN A 87 15.94 7.74 14.66
CA ASN A 87 15.99 6.31 14.98
C ASN A 87 15.91 6.01 16.49
N LYS A 88 15.69 7.04 17.32
CA LYS A 88 15.43 6.85 18.75
C LYS A 88 14.23 5.91 18.92
N HIS A 89 14.37 4.99 19.86
CA HIS A 89 13.37 3.98 20.15
C HIS A 89 13.27 3.83 21.66
N ASP A 90 12.06 4.00 22.15
CA ASP A 90 11.61 3.67 23.48
C ASP A 90 10.61 2.52 23.33
N GLU A 91 10.97 1.34 23.85
CA GLU A 91 10.16 0.13 23.75
C GLU A 91 8.78 0.34 24.42
N GLY A 92 8.73 1.02 25.57
CA GLY A 92 7.48 1.27 26.29
C GLY A 92 6.54 2.17 25.48
N PHE A 93 7.09 3.24 24.90
CA PHE A 93 6.31 4.13 24.04
C PHE A 93 5.89 3.45 22.72
N SER A 94 6.73 2.57 22.17
CA SER A 94 6.41 1.81 20.96
C SER A 94 5.27 0.81 21.22
N GLU A 95 5.20 0.21 22.41
CA GLU A 95 4.04 -0.58 22.85
C GLU A 95 2.75 0.26 22.92
N GLU A 96 2.82 1.51 23.41
CA GLU A 96 1.66 2.41 23.41
C GLU A 96 1.16 2.71 21.98
N VAL A 97 2.09 2.97 21.05
CA VAL A 97 1.79 3.12 19.62
C VAL A 97 1.09 1.89 19.08
N MET A 98 1.64 0.69 19.34
CA MET A 98 1.05 -0.58 18.89
C MET A 98 -0.30 -0.84 19.55
N HIS A 99 -0.52 -0.42 20.79
CA HIS A 99 -1.82 -0.53 21.45
C HIS A 99 -2.88 0.32 20.73
N VAL A 100 -2.58 1.59 20.47
CA VAL A 100 -3.49 2.52 19.77
C VAL A 100 -3.81 2.02 18.35
N ALA A 101 -2.77 1.71 17.57
CA ALA A 101 -2.94 1.20 16.20
C ALA A 101 -3.72 -0.13 16.17
N GLY A 102 -3.40 -1.04 17.10
CA GLY A 102 -4.08 -2.32 17.24
C GLY A 102 -5.56 -2.19 17.57
N ARG A 103 -5.94 -1.21 18.40
CA ARG A 103 -7.34 -0.92 18.71
C ARG A 103 -8.07 -0.34 17.51
N LEU A 104 -7.47 0.60 16.78
CA LEU A 104 -8.05 1.15 15.55
C LEU A 104 -8.31 0.05 14.52
N ILE A 105 -7.28 -0.74 14.21
CA ILE A 105 -7.41 -1.75 13.16
C ILE A 105 -8.39 -2.86 13.54
N ARG A 106 -8.42 -3.28 14.81
CA ARG A 106 -9.40 -4.28 15.27
C ARG A 106 -10.82 -3.73 15.25
N TYR A 107 -11.01 -2.45 15.55
CA TYR A 107 -12.33 -1.83 15.43
C TYR A 107 -12.79 -1.77 13.98
N LEU A 108 -11.92 -1.31 13.07
CA LEU A 108 -12.21 -1.14 11.65
C LEU A 108 -12.35 -2.47 10.90
N CYS A 109 -11.52 -3.45 11.25
CA CYS A 109 -11.39 -4.75 10.59
C CYS A 109 -11.57 -5.88 11.63
N PRO A 110 -12.78 -6.09 12.17
CA PRO A 110 -13.01 -6.96 13.32
C PRO A 110 -12.62 -8.43 13.11
N HIS A 111 -12.61 -8.90 11.85
CA HIS A 111 -12.32 -10.28 11.51
C HIS A 111 -10.92 -10.50 10.92
N SER A 112 -10.16 -9.43 10.66
CA SER A 112 -8.87 -9.56 9.99
C SER A 112 -7.83 -10.26 10.88
N PHE A 113 -6.92 -10.95 10.22
CA PHE A 113 -5.74 -11.54 10.83
C PHE A 113 -4.66 -10.45 10.93
N ILE A 114 -4.46 -9.90 12.14
CA ILE A 114 -3.52 -8.79 12.35
C ILE A 114 -2.18 -9.31 12.90
N VAL A 115 -1.11 -8.99 12.20
CA VAL A 115 0.25 -9.46 12.49
C VAL A 115 1.09 -8.29 12.94
N ARG A 116 1.78 -8.47 14.08
CA ARG A 116 2.84 -7.55 14.49
C ARG A 116 4.12 -7.92 13.75
N GLY A 117 4.53 -7.05 12.84
CA GLY A 117 5.79 -7.16 12.12
C GLY A 117 6.98 -6.73 12.97
N PRO A 118 8.21 -6.93 12.46
CA PRO A 118 9.43 -6.53 13.17
C PRO A 118 9.52 -5.01 13.32
N VAL A 119 10.37 -4.57 14.25
CA VAL A 119 10.70 -3.15 14.43
C VAL A 119 11.33 -2.58 13.17
N ASN A 120 10.84 -1.43 12.71
CA ASN A 120 11.43 -0.68 11.61
C ASN A 120 12.94 -0.49 11.82
N THR A 121 13.75 -0.89 10.84
CA THR A 121 15.21 -0.86 10.99
C THR A 121 15.81 0.53 10.85
N ARG A 122 15.15 1.39 10.07
CA ARG A 122 15.60 2.75 9.77
C ARG A 122 14.42 3.69 9.61
N ASN A 123 14.42 4.79 10.34
CA ASN A 123 13.60 5.96 10.09
C ASN A 123 14.51 7.09 9.56
N VAL A 124 13.97 7.93 8.67
CA VAL A 124 14.65 9.15 8.21
C VAL A 124 13.75 10.38 8.24
N ILE A 125 12.45 10.19 8.50
CA ILE A 125 11.51 11.30 8.59
C ILE A 125 11.39 11.69 10.06
N PRO A 126 11.55 12.98 10.40
CA PRO A 126 11.37 13.46 11.77
C PRO A 126 10.04 13.02 12.37
N LEU A 127 10.09 12.57 13.62
CA LEU A 127 8.95 11.97 14.35
C LEU A 127 7.72 12.90 14.34
N LYS A 128 7.94 14.22 14.46
CA LYS A 128 6.87 15.22 14.36
C LYS A 128 6.05 15.21 13.06
N PHE A 129 6.59 14.72 11.95
CA PHE A 129 5.90 14.74 10.65
C PHE A 129 5.12 13.44 10.33
N ILE A 130 5.39 12.33 11.00
CA ILE A 130 4.87 11.01 10.62
C ILE A 130 4.09 10.30 11.72
N PHE A 131 4.05 10.86 12.93
CA PHE A 131 3.42 10.21 14.09
C PHE A 131 2.10 10.85 14.45
N SER A 132 1.07 10.01 14.40
CA SER A 132 -0.26 10.30 14.89
C SER A 132 -0.55 9.55 16.19
N GLU A 133 0.09 8.41 16.43
CA GLU A 133 0.02 7.67 17.68
C GLU A 133 1.17 8.01 18.64
N PRO A 134 0.92 7.93 19.96
CA PRO A 134 -0.41 7.83 20.59
C PRO A 134 -1.14 9.17 20.67
N GLU A 135 -0.51 10.31 20.39
CA GLU A 135 -1.03 11.62 20.82
C GLU A 135 -2.27 12.10 20.06
N HIS A 136 -2.33 11.89 18.75
CA HIS A 136 -3.44 12.34 17.91
C HIS A 136 -4.55 11.28 17.82
N TYR A 137 -4.19 10.00 17.73
CA TYR A 137 -5.16 8.91 17.61
C TYR A 137 -5.59 8.29 18.94
N GLY A 138 -4.78 8.39 20.01
CA GLY A 138 -5.11 7.87 21.33
C GLY A 138 -6.42 8.44 21.91
N PRO A 139 -6.68 9.76 21.82
CA PRO A 139 -7.97 10.34 22.21
C PRO A 139 -9.16 9.74 21.44
N ILE A 140 -9.01 9.53 20.14
CA ILE A 140 -10.04 8.92 19.28
C ILE A 140 -10.30 7.48 19.72
N VAL A 141 -9.23 6.70 19.90
CA VAL A 141 -9.29 5.30 20.35
C VAL A 141 -9.92 5.15 21.73
N SER A 142 -9.71 6.12 22.62
CA SER A 142 -10.29 6.11 23.97
C SER A 142 -11.81 6.14 23.96
N ASN A 143 -12.42 6.70 22.91
CA ASN A 143 -13.88 6.77 22.75
C ASN A 143 -14.47 5.55 22.01
N LEU A 144 -13.63 4.68 21.44
CA LEU A 144 -14.10 3.45 20.81
C LEU A 144 -14.52 2.41 21.86
N PRO A 145 -15.48 1.52 21.53
CA PRO A 145 -15.83 0.39 22.38
C PRO A 145 -14.58 -0.39 22.83
N PRO A 146 -14.57 -0.91 24.07
CA PRO A 146 -13.47 -1.74 24.53
C PRO A 146 -13.38 -3.00 23.65
N GLY A 147 -12.17 -3.30 23.19
CA GLY A 147 -11.89 -4.45 22.35
C GLY A 147 -10.50 -4.99 22.64
N ALA A 148 -10.39 -6.31 22.76
CA ALA A 148 -9.09 -6.96 22.93
C ALA A 148 -8.30 -6.87 21.62
N VAL A 149 -7.09 -6.33 21.70
CA VAL A 149 -6.12 -6.40 20.59
C VAL A 149 -5.36 -7.71 20.74
N TYR A 150 -5.52 -8.60 19.77
CA TYR A 150 -4.74 -9.82 19.69
C TYR A 150 -3.81 -9.74 18.48
N TRP A 151 -2.52 -9.56 18.75
CA TRP A 151 -1.46 -9.57 17.74
C TRP A 151 -1.02 -11.02 17.46
N ARG A 152 -1.02 -11.39 16.19
CA ARG A 152 -0.37 -12.62 15.69
C ARG A 152 1.10 -12.34 15.38
N SER A 153 1.92 -13.38 15.37
CA SER A 153 3.33 -13.27 14.98
C SER A 153 3.55 -13.56 13.50
N VAL A 154 4.77 -13.32 13.02
CA VAL A 154 5.17 -13.71 11.65
C VAL A 154 5.22 -15.24 11.51
N GLU A 155 5.45 -15.98 12.59
CA GLU A 155 5.34 -17.45 12.64
C GLU A 155 3.90 -17.93 12.46
N ASP A 156 2.92 -17.24 13.06
CA ASP A 156 1.50 -17.53 12.83
C ASP A 156 1.14 -17.30 11.36
N LEU A 157 1.63 -16.20 10.76
CA LEU A 157 1.46 -15.90 9.35
C LEU A 157 2.13 -16.95 8.46
N ALA A 158 3.35 -17.39 8.78
CA ALA A 158 4.05 -18.43 8.05
C ALA A 158 3.28 -19.76 8.11
N SER A 159 2.72 -20.09 9.27
CA SER A 159 1.88 -21.28 9.45
C SER A 159 0.61 -21.22 8.62
N LEU A 160 -0.05 -20.06 8.58
CA LEU A 160 -1.21 -19.81 7.73
C LEU A 160 -0.86 -19.96 6.24
N VAL A 161 0.24 -19.34 5.79
CA VAL A 161 0.68 -19.43 4.39
C VAL A 161 1.15 -20.84 4.04
N ALA A 162 1.70 -21.61 4.98
CA ALA A 162 2.16 -22.97 4.73
C ALA A 162 1.03 -24.00 4.62
N ASP A 163 -0.19 -23.67 5.06
CA ASP A 163 -1.37 -24.54 4.96
C ASP A 163 -1.55 -25.03 3.51
N GLU A 164 -1.76 -26.34 3.36
CA GLU A 164 -1.93 -27.01 2.07
C GLU A 164 -3.20 -26.55 1.34
N GLN A 165 -4.21 -26.07 2.08
CA GLN A 165 -5.44 -25.52 1.51
C GLN A 165 -5.23 -24.15 0.86
N VAL A 166 -4.21 -23.41 1.30
CA VAL A 166 -3.86 -22.11 0.72
C VAL A 166 -3.14 -22.32 -0.61
N SER A 167 -3.81 -22.08 -1.72
CA SER A 167 -3.25 -22.29 -3.06
C SER A 167 -2.40 -21.11 -3.54
N SER A 168 -2.72 -19.90 -3.11
CA SER A 168 -2.06 -18.67 -3.56
C SER A 168 -1.96 -17.59 -2.50
N VAL A 169 -1.05 -16.63 -2.72
CA VAL A 169 -0.86 -15.45 -1.88
C VAL A 169 -0.87 -14.19 -2.74
N VAL A 170 -1.74 -13.23 -2.43
CA VAL A 170 -1.63 -11.87 -2.96
C VAL A 170 -0.81 -11.06 -1.96
N LEU A 171 0.16 -10.30 -2.44
CA LEU A 171 1.10 -9.55 -1.62
C LEU A 171 1.15 -8.10 -2.11
N ASP A 172 1.20 -7.15 -1.19
CA ASP A 172 1.54 -5.76 -1.50
C ASP A 172 2.72 -5.23 -0.67
N MET A 173 3.28 -4.13 -1.17
CA MET A 173 4.20 -3.23 -0.49
C MET A 173 3.58 -1.82 -0.49
N ASN A 174 2.46 -1.67 0.22
CA ASN A 174 1.86 -0.36 0.51
C ASN A 174 2.51 0.28 1.75
N GLY A 175 2.94 -0.53 2.72
CA GLY A 175 3.70 -0.09 3.89
C GLY A 175 5.08 -0.76 3.98
N SER A 176 5.52 -0.97 5.22
CA SER A 176 6.79 -1.67 5.49
C SER A 176 6.69 -3.17 5.16
N VAL A 177 7.64 -3.66 4.36
CA VAL A 177 7.79 -5.10 4.05
C VAL A 177 8.79 -5.81 4.97
N GLY A 178 9.08 -5.26 6.15
CA GLY A 178 10.07 -5.82 7.07
C GLY A 178 9.82 -7.27 7.49
N TYR A 179 8.55 -7.68 7.55
CA TYR A 179 8.16 -9.06 7.86
C TYR A 179 8.60 -10.07 6.79
N LEU A 180 8.80 -9.63 5.54
CA LEU A 180 9.05 -10.52 4.40
C LEU A 180 10.33 -11.33 4.59
N LYS A 181 11.37 -10.72 5.19
CA LYS A 181 12.62 -11.43 5.49
C LYS A 181 12.38 -12.65 6.39
N GLN A 182 11.66 -12.45 7.50
CA GLN A 182 11.35 -13.53 8.44
C GLN A 182 10.38 -14.54 7.82
N LEU A 183 9.37 -14.06 7.07
CA LEU A 183 8.43 -14.93 6.38
C LEU A 183 9.10 -15.84 5.35
N LEU A 184 10.05 -15.33 4.56
CA LEU A 184 10.82 -16.13 3.58
C LEU A 184 11.76 -17.12 4.27
N GLN A 185 12.29 -16.79 5.45
CA GLN A 185 13.09 -17.74 6.23
C GLN A 185 12.25 -18.91 6.76
N LEU A 186 11.02 -18.61 7.22
CA LEU A 186 10.10 -19.61 7.75
C LEU A 186 9.40 -20.41 6.64
N TYR A 187 9.12 -19.79 5.50
CA TYR A 187 8.49 -20.41 4.34
C TYR A 187 9.19 -20.01 3.02
N PRO A 188 10.32 -20.65 2.68
CA PRO A 188 11.11 -20.31 1.48
C PRO A 188 10.38 -20.46 0.15
N LYS A 189 9.25 -21.18 0.12
CA LYS A 189 8.41 -21.39 -1.06
C LYS A 189 7.37 -20.30 -1.29
N LEU A 190 7.40 -19.20 -0.53
CA LEU A 190 6.44 -18.10 -0.64
C LEU A 190 6.28 -17.60 -2.08
N GLY A 191 7.39 -17.41 -2.79
CA GLY A 191 7.38 -16.88 -4.16
C GLY A 191 6.54 -17.70 -5.14
N ALA A 192 6.51 -19.03 -4.98
CA ALA A 192 5.67 -19.90 -5.80
C ALA A 192 4.16 -19.66 -5.53
N LYS A 193 3.75 -19.46 -4.28
CA LYS A 193 2.35 -19.12 -3.95
C LYS A 193 1.98 -17.70 -4.40
N VAL A 194 2.93 -16.77 -4.37
CA VAL A 194 2.73 -15.42 -4.88
C VAL A 194 2.55 -15.44 -6.39
N HIS A 195 3.43 -16.14 -7.12
CA HIS A 195 3.30 -16.33 -8.56
C HIS A 195 1.97 -17.02 -8.93
N ALA A 196 1.58 -18.06 -8.18
CA ALA A 196 0.33 -18.78 -8.39
C ALA A 196 -0.92 -17.92 -8.23
N SER A 197 -0.85 -16.76 -7.57
CA SER A 197 -2.00 -15.85 -7.45
C SER A 197 -2.38 -15.18 -8.77
N GLY A 198 -1.49 -15.17 -9.78
CA GLY A 198 -1.69 -14.45 -11.04
C GLY A 198 -1.71 -12.92 -10.91
N MET A 199 -1.67 -12.38 -9.68
CA MET A 199 -1.70 -10.96 -9.38
C MET A 199 -0.28 -10.39 -9.28
N PRO A 200 -0.04 -9.13 -9.68
CA PRO A 200 1.22 -8.49 -9.42
C PRO A 200 1.39 -8.20 -7.92
N VAL A 201 2.64 -8.15 -7.46
CA VAL A 201 2.95 -7.45 -6.22
C VAL A 201 2.94 -5.96 -6.52
N THR A 202 2.02 -5.22 -5.89
CA THR A 202 2.04 -3.76 -5.98
C THR A 202 3.13 -3.20 -5.08
N VAL A 203 3.92 -2.28 -5.63
CA VAL A 203 5.09 -1.69 -4.98
C VAL A 203 4.91 -0.18 -4.94
N MET A 204 4.45 0.33 -3.79
CA MET A 204 4.36 1.77 -3.52
C MET A 204 5.75 2.31 -3.15
N ALA A 205 6.62 2.41 -4.16
CA ALA A 205 7.99 2.84 -4.00
C ALA A 205 8.60 3.38 -5.31
N GLY A 206 9.77 3.98 -5.15
CA GLY A 206 10.61 4.45 -6.25
C GLY A 206 10.18 5.78 -6.86
N ILE A 207 11.02 6.22 -7.81
CA ILE A 207 10.89 7.47 -8.54
C ILE A 207 11.02 7.23 -10.05
N LEU A 208 10.56 8.19 -10.85
CA LEU A 208 10.85 8.23 -12.29
C LEU A 208 12.22 8.86 -12.53
N ALA A 209 13.04 8.25 -13.39
CA ALA A 209 14.39 8.72 -13.70
C ALA A 209 14.38 10.09 -14.37
N GLU A 210 13.39 10.34 -15.22
CA GLU A 210 13.21 11.56 -16.01
C GLU A 210 12.53 12.70 -15.25
N ALA A 211 12.15 12.49 -13.99
CA ALA A 211 11.44 13.48 -13.18
C ALA A 211 12.29 13.96 -11.99
N GLU A 212 11.99 15.17 -11.52
CA GLU A 212 12.50 15.61 -10.24
C GLU A 212 11.99 14.70 -9.11
N THR A 213 12.85 14.46 -8.13
CA THR A 213 12.53 13.68 -6.95
C THR A 213 11.40 14.34 -6.16
N ALA A 214 10.26 13.64 -6.03
CA ALA A 214 9.07 14.15 -5.34
C ALA A 214 9.00 13.74 -3.87
N THR A 215 10.14 13.42 -3.26
CA THR A 215 10.24 13.01 -1.86
C THR A 215 10.55 14.21 -0.95
N MET A 216 10.22 14.09 0.34
CA MET A 216 10.57 15.12 1.33
C MET A 216 12.10 15.14 1.52
N ARG A 217 12.71 16.31 1.30
CA ARG A 217 14.14 16.53 1.53
C ARG A 217 14.42 16.64 3.02
N VAL A 218 15.09 15.63 3.57
CA VAL A 218 15.48 15.56 4.99
C VAL A 218 16.95 15.11 5.10
N PRO A 219 17.72 15.59 6.09
CA PRO A 219 19.11 15.18 6.27
C PRO A 219 19.26 13.65 6.38
N GLY A 220 20.24 13.07 5.66
CA GLY A 220 20.52 11.63 5.71
C GLY A 220 19.57 10.73 4.91
N ARG A 221 18.61 11.31 4.17
CA ARG A 221 17.79 10.60 3.19
C ARG A 221 18.30 10.84 1.78
N ASP A 222 18.52 9.76 1.03
CA ASP A 222 18.68 9.85 -0.42
C ASP A 222 17.34 10.30 -1.04
N PRO A 223 17.29 11.40 -1.82
CA PRO A 223 16.05 11.93 -2.38
C PRO A 223 15.32 10.96 -3.31
N ARG A 224 15.98 9.88 -3.77
CA ARG A 224 15.40 8.85 -4.62
C ARG A 224 14.74 7.73 -3.81
N SER A 225 15.03 7.63 -2.51
CA SER A 225 14.46 6.61 -1.64
C SER A 225 13.07 7.00 -1.11
N THR A 226 12.10 6.11 -1.27
CA THR A 226 10.74 6.25 -0.72
C THR A 226 10.62 5.63 0.66
N MET A 227 9.63 6.08 1.44
CA MET A 227 9.51 5.76 2.87
C MET A 227 9.39 4.26 3.13
N ASN A 228 8.47 3.59 2.42
CA ASN A 228 8.20 2.15 2.55
C ASN A 228 9.44 1.27 2.31
N ALA A 229 10.27 1.66 1.34
CA ALA A 229 11.51 0.94 1.04
C ALA A 229 12.63 1.23 2.04
N LEU A 230 12.64 2.43 2.64
CA LEU A 230 13.65 2.85 3.61
C LEU A 230 13.55 2.11 4.94
N TYR A 231 12.34 1.78 5.40
CA TYR A 231 12.14 1.12 6.68
C TYR A 231 12.90 -0.19 6.81
N HIS A 232 12.94 -0.97 5.71
CA HIS A 232 13.66 -2.24 5.61
C HIS A 232 14.23 -2.44 4.19
N ALA A 233 15.33 -1.74 3.88
CA ALA A 233 15.97 -1.83 2.57
C ALA A 233 16.34 -3.29 2.18
N GLU A 234 16.86 -4.08 3.12
CA GLU A 234 17.17 -5.50 2.88
C GLU A 234 15.92 -6.33 2.56
N SER A 235 14.77 -6.02 3.15
CA SER A 235 13.52 -6.74 2.82
C SER A 235 12.99 -6.35 1.44
N SER A 236 13.19 -5.10 1.04
CA SER A 236 12.89 -4.65 -0.34
C SER A 236 13.77 -5.40 -1.36
N LYS A 237 15.06 -5.59 -1.07
CA LYS A 237 15.95 -6.42 -1.90
C LYS A 237 15.48 -7.87 -1.98
N MET A 238 15.04 -8.46 -0.87
CA MET A 238 14.50 -9.82 -0.83
C MET A 238 13.20 -9.95 -1.63
N LEU A 239 12.32 -8.95 -1.58
CA LEU A 239 11.12 -8.90 -2.42
C LEU A 239 11.49 -8.98 -3.90
N LEU A 240 12.42 -8.11 -4.34
CA LEU A 240 12.88 -8.11 -5.72
C LEU A 240 13.54 -9.46 -6.10
N GLN A 241 14.37 -10.02 -5.24
CA GLN A 241 14.99 -11.32 -5.52
C GLN A 241 13.94 -12.44 -5.66
N MET A 242 13.02 -12.54 -4.71
CA MET A 242 11.93 -13.54 -4.74
C MET A 242 11.08 -13.37 -6.00
N ALA A 243 10.78 -12.14 -6.39
CA ALA A 243 10.00 -11.87 -7.59
C ALA A 243 10.74 -12.29 -8.87
N LYS A 244 12.05 -12.05 -8.95
CA LYS A 244 12.87 -12.47 -10.10
C LYS A 244 13.00 -13.99 -10.19
N GLU A 245 13.23 -14.67 -9.07
CA GLU A 245 13.45 -16.12 -9.02
C GLU A 245 12.18 -16.92 -9.32
N ASN A 246 11.00 -16.35 -9.05
CA ASN A 246 9.71 -17.02 -9.21
C ASN A 246 8.83 -16.36 -10.29
N GLU A 247 9.40 -15.50 -11.13
CA GLU A 247 8.68 -14.80 -12.21
C GLU A 247 7.40 -14.10 -11.72
N VAL A 248 7.46 -13.51 -10.53
CA VAL A 248 6.33 -12.75 -9.97
C VAL A 248 6.31 -11.37 -10.62
N PRO A 249 5.18 -10.97 -11.24
CA PRO A 249 5.08 -9.64 -11.81
C PRO A 249 5.10 -8.57 -10.70
N LEU A 250 5.87 -7.50 -10.94
CA LEU A 250 5.89 -6.32 -10.08
C LEU A 250 5.15 -5.18 -10.79
N LEU A 251 4.28 -4.49 -10.04
CA LEU A 251 3.61 -3.27 -10.48
C LEU A 251 4.05 -2.11 -9.59
N PHE A 252 4.80 -1.17 -10.16
CA PHE A 252 5.31 -0.02 -9.43
C PHE A 252 4.33 1.15 -9.46
N ILE A 253 4.18 1.80 -8.30
CA ILE A 253 3.42 3.01 -8.11
C ILE A 253 4.37 4.03 -7.47
N THR A 254 4.84 4.97 -8.29
CA THR A 254 5.87 5.92 -7.87
C THR A 254 5.26 7.16 -7.23
N ASN A 255 6.01 7.81 -6.34
CA ASN A 255 5.60 9.09 -5.76
C ASN A 255 5.33 10.16 -6.83
N ASN A 256 6.04 10.11 -7.97
CA ASN A 256 5.86 11.03 -9.08
C ASN A 256 4.46 10.93 -9.69
N VAL A 257 3.89 9.73 -9.74
CA VAL A 257 2.54 9.47 -10.28
C VAL A 257 1.49 9.89 -9.26
N CYS A 258 1.60 9.43 -8.02
CA CYS A 258 0.62 9.77 -6.97
C CYS A 258 0.45 11.27 -6.78
N ASN A 259 1.56 12.04 -6.83
CA ASN A 259 1.54 13.50 -6.68
C ASN A 259 0.77 14.24 -7.78
N LYS A 260 0.32 13.58 -8.85
CA LYS A 260 -0.49 14.19 -9.91
C LYS A 260 -1.99 13.85 -9.80
N LEU A 261 -2.35 12.82 -9.02
CA LEU A 261 -3.69 12.22 -9.05
C LEU A 261 -4.69 12.90 -8.11
N LEU A 262 -4.36 13.01 -6.83
CA LEU A 262 -5.22 13.59 -5.80
C LEU A 262 -4.40 14.59 -4.99
N ARG A 263 -4.81 15.85 -4.92
CA ARG A 263 -4.17 16.88 -4.10
C ARG A 263 -5.20 17.56 -3.23
N PHE A 264 -4.79 17.94 -2.03
CA PHE A 264 -5.67 18.53 -1.04
C PHE A 264 -5.00 19.71 -0.37
N GLU A 265 -5.77 20.77 -0.13
CA GLU A 265 -5.34 21.99 0.54
C GLU A 265 -5.47 21.89 2.06
N ASN A 266 -6.40 21.07 2.54
CA ASN A 266 -6.65 20.87 3.96
C ASN A 266 -7.37 19.55 4.25
N ALA A 267 -7.43 19.20 5.54
CA ALA A 267 -8.03 17.96 6.01
C ALA A 267 -9.55 17.86 5.76
N THR A 268 -10.26 18.98 5.79
CA THR A 268 -11.70 19.02 5.49
C THR A 268 -11.97 18.66 4.03
N GLU A 269 -11.08 19.11 3.13
CA GLU A 269 -11.16 18.77 1.71
C GLU A 269 -10.95 17.27 1.46
N ILE A 270 -10.00 16.64 2.14
CA ILE A 270 -9.77 15.18 2.07
C ILE A 270 -11.05 14.44 2.40
N ALA A 271 -11.61 14.70 3.58
CA ALA A 271 -12.82 14.01 4.03
C ALA A 271 -13.98 14.20 3.05
N ARG A 272 -14.18 15.43 2.55
CA ARG A 272 -15.26 15.74 1.60
C ARG A 272 -15.08 15.04 0.25
N VAL A 273 -13.89 15.12 -0.35
CA VAL A 273 -13.63 14.60 -1.70
C VAL A 273 -13.59 13.07 -1.68
N MET A 274 -12.94 12.48 -0.68
CA MET A 274 -12.83 11.03 -0.53
C MET A 274 -14.07 10.40 0.14
N GLY A 275 -15.09 11.19 0.48
CA GLY A 275 -16.31 10.69 1.11
C GLY A 275 -16.06 10.02 2.47
N LEU A 276 -15.03 10.47 3.20
CA LEU A 276 -14.73 9.94 4.52
C LEU A 276 -15.78 10.41 5.51
N GLN A 277 -16.27 9.47 6.31
CA GLN A 277 -17.27 9.70 7.35
C GLN A 277 -16.83 9.10 8.69
N GLY A 278 -17.51 9.49 9.76
CA GLY A 278 -17.27 9.02 11.13
C GLY A 278 -15.79 8.97 11.49
N LEU A 279 -15.36 7.81 11.98
CA LEU A 279 -13.99 7.55 12.40
C LEU A 279 -12.93 7.85 11.32
N MET A 280 -13.20 7.53 10.03
CA MET A 280 -12.24 7.82 8.95
C MET A 280 -12.06 9.29 8.66
N SER A 281 -13.14 10.08 8.78
CA SER A 281 -13.00 11.53 8.70
C SER A 281 -12.18 12.09 9.85
N GLU A 282 -12.27 11.51 11.04
CA GLU A 282 -11.51 11.98 12.21
C GLU A 282 -10.03 11.62 12.12
N LEU A 283 -9.68 10.38 11.73
CA LEU A 283 -8.29 10.00 11.51
C LEU A 283 -7.62 10.90 10.47
N ALA A 284 -8.27 11.12 9.32
CA ALA A 284 -7.75 12.00 8.27
C ALA A 284 -7.53 13.44 8.77
N ARG A 285 -8.45 13.98 9.59
CA ARG A 285 -8.33 15.32 10.18
C ARG A 285 -7.20 15.45 11.19
N SER A 286 -7.01 14.41 12.01
CA SER A 286 -5.95 14.36 13.01
C SER A 286 -4.57 14.16 12.41
N TRP A 287 -4.48 13.40 11.32
CA TRP A 287 -3.23 13.12 10.61
C TRP A 287 -2.73 14.32 9.78
N TYR A 288 -3.65 15.06 9.15
CA TYR A 288 -3.26 16.09 8.19
C TYR A 288 -2.63 17.31 8.86
N GLY A 289 -1.33 17.51 8.65
CA GLY A 289 -0.57 18.66 9.13
C GLY A 289 -0.32 19.75 8.09
N PRO A 290 0.08 20.98 8.51
CA PRO A 290 0.38 22.09 7.59
C PRO A 290 1.47 21.81 6.55
N HIS A 291 2.36 20.85 6.82
CA HIS A 291 3.42 20.46 5.90
C HIS A 291 2.92 19.66 4.68
N LEU A 292 1.64 19.26 4.68
CA LEU A 292 0.97 18.50 3.62
C LEU A 292 0.06 19.34 2.71
N THR A 293 -0.06 20.65 2.97
CA THR A 293 -0.84 21.56 2.13
C THR A 293 -0.43 21.50 0.66
N GLY A 294 -1.42 21.26 -0.22
CA GLY A 294 -1.25 21.18 -1.67
C GLY A 294 -0.61 19.88 -2.17
N ARG A 295 -0.47 18.86 -1.31
CA ARG A 295 0.16 17.56 -1.65
C ARG A 295 -0.86 16.45 -1.87
N CYS A 296 -0.41 15.41 -2.57
CA CYS A 296 -1.07 14.10 -2.50
C CYS A 296 -0.74 13.46 -1.17
N VAL A 297 -1.73 12.79 -0.58
CA VAL A 297 -1.62 12.15 0.72
C VAL A 297 -2.11 10.70 0.77
N PRO A 298 -3.09 10.24 -0.02
CA PRO A 298 -3.52 8.85 0.03
C PRO A 298 -2.69 8.01 -0.95
N PHE A 299 -1.38 7.88 -0.71
CA PHE A 299 -0.45 7.16 -1.58
C PHE A 299 -0.79 5.67 -1.65
N ASP A 300 -1.12 5.08 -0.50
CA ASP A 300 -1.41 3.65 -0.38
C ASP A 300 -2.74 3.30 -1.06
N TRP A 301 -3.67 4.26 -1.07
CA TRP A 301 -4.93 4.14 -1.81
C TRP A 301 -4.72 4.01 -3.32
N VAL A 302 -3.79 4.80 -3.88
CA VAL A 302 -3.45 4.72 -5.31
C VAL A 302 -2.87 3.33 -5.62
N SER A 303 -2.00 2.81 -4.75
CA SER A 303 -1.45 1.46 -4.88
C SER A 303 -2.52 0.37 -4.79
N PHE A 304 -3.43 0.46 -3.82
CA PHE A 304 -4.55 -0.46 -3.68
C PHE A 304 -5.50 -0.43 -4.88
N CYS A 305 -5.86 0.76 -5.37
CA CYS A 305 -6.65 0.89 -6.61
C CYS A 305 -5.92 0.26 -7.80
N SER A 306 -4.60 0.39 -7.87
CA SER A 306 -3.79 -0.21 -8.92
C SER A 306 -3.86 -1.74 -8.90
N LEU A 307 -3.83 -2.35 -7.71
CA LEU A 307 -4.05 -3.80 -7.54
C LEU A 307 -5.41 -4.23 -8.09
N LEU A 308 -6.47 -3.47 -7.78
CA LEU A 308 -7.82 -3.80 -8.22
C LEU A 308 -7.99 -3.65 -9.74
N LEU A 309 -7.37 -2.63 -10.35
CA LEU A 309 -7.66 -2.24 -11.72
C LEU A 309 -6.74 -2.93 -12.75
N HIS A 310 -5.48 -3.19 -12.41
CA HIS A 310 -4.48 -3.68 -13.36
C HIS A 310 -4.90 -4.99 -14.04
N LYS A 311 -4.88 -5.04 -15.38
CA LYS A 311 -5.31 -6.19 -16.23
C LYS A 311 -6.76 -6.65 -16.05
N ARG A 312 -7.53 -6.00 -15.18
CA ARG A 312 -8.95 -6.31 -14.93
C ARG A 312 -9.85 -5.26 -15.56
N PHE A 313 -9.40 -4.01 -15.59
CA PHE A 313 -10.14 -2.85 -16.07
C PHE A 313 -9.20 -1.88 -16.83
N GLU A 314 -8.67 -2.31 -17.97
CA GLU A 314 -7.63 -1.59 -18.74
C GLU A 314 -8.02 -0.18 -19.19
N GLY A 315 -9.32 0.13 -19.30
CA GLY A 315 -9.80 1.48 -19.60
C GLY A 315 -9.71 2.47 -18.43
N LEU A 316 -9.44 1.99 -17.22
CA LEU A 316 -9.46 2.79 -15.97
C LEU A 316 -8.05 2.98 -15.36
N ILE A 317 -7.06 2.28 -15.88
CA ILE A 317 -5.67 2.36 -15.42
C ILE A 317 -4.73 2.22 -16.62
N ARG A 318 -3.71 3.07 -16.68
CA ARG A 318 -2.67 3.00 -17.68
C ARG A 318 -1.36 2.60 -17.03
N CYS A 319 -0.76 1.53 -17.54
CA CYS A 319 0.55 1.05 -17.11
C CYS A 319 1.51 0.99 -18.30
N GLU A 320 2.79 1.23 -18.05
CA GLU A 320 3.85 1.17 -19.06
C GLU A 320 5.03 0.32 -18.58
N PRO A 321 5.74 -0.37 -19.49
CA PRO A 321 6.99 -1.03 -19.16
C PRO A 321 8.07 0.00 -18.81
N ARG A 322 8.84 -0.27 -17.76
CA ARG A 322 9.95 0.56 -17.28
C ARG A 322 11.16 -0.30 -16.94
N GLN A 323 12.35 0.24 -17.15
CA GLN A 323 13.59 -0.35 -16.68
C GLN A 323 13.80 0.02 -15.21
N LEU A 324 13.83 -0.97 -14.32
CA LEU A 324 14.09 -0.77 -12.91
C LEU A 324 15.60 -0.78 -12.65
N TYR A 325 16.09 0.28 -12.03
CA TYR A 325 17.43 0.40 -11.48
C TYR A 325 17.36 0.48 -9.96
N VAL A 326 18.22 -0.28 -9.28
CA VAL A 326 18.23 -0.39 -7.82
C VAL A 326 19.60 0.06 -7.29
N GLY A 327 19.62 0.85 -6.22
CA GLY A 327 20.86 1.30 -5.58
C GLY A 327 21.77 0.13 -5.22
N ALA A 328 23.05 0.22 -5.59
CA ALA A 328 24.01 -0.84 -5.32
C ALA A 328 24.29 -1.02 -3.82
N ASP A 329 24.34 0.09 -3.09
CA ASP A 329 24.67 0.15 -1.66
C ASP A 329 23.42 0.37 -0.77
N ASP A 330 22.35 0.93 -1.32
CA ASP A 330 21.07 1.16 -0.62
C ASP A 330 19.90 0.68 -1.49
N PRO A 331 19.36 -0.53 -1.24
CA PRO A 331 18.23 -1.08 -2.00
C PRO A 331 16.90 -0.32 -1.83
N SER A 332 16.84 0.69 -0.95
CA SER A 332 15.68 1.59 -0.89
C SER A 332 15.63 2.59 -2.04
N VAL A 333 16.75 2.78 -2.76
CA VAL A 333 16.81 3.58 -3.99
C VAL A 333 16.29 2.71 -5.14
N MET A 334 15.11 3.05 -5.65
CA MET A 334 14.48 2.40 -6.79
C MET A 334 14.13 3.45 -7.84
N VAL A 335 14.68 3.31 -9.03
CA VAL A 335 14.57 4.32 -10.10
C VAL A 335 14.05 3.66 -11.36
N LEU A 336 12.95 4.18 -11.89
CA LEU A 336 12.28 3.65 -13.08
C LEU A 336 12.56 4.54 -14.28
N LEU A 337 13.19 3.98 -15.31
CA LEU A 337 13.50 4.67 -16.56
C LEU A 337 12.56 4.19 -17.67
N GLU A 338 12.02 5.12 -18.46
CA GLU A 338 11.32 4.77 -19.69
C GLU A 338 12.31 4.22 -20.74
N PRO A 339 12.03 3.05 -21.33
CA PRO A 339 12.86 2.53 -22.41
C PRO A 339 12.95 3.51 -23.58
N GLY A 340 14.17 3.85 -23.99
CA GLY A 340 14.42 4.71 -25.16
C GLY A 340 14.33 6.22 -24.90
N LEU A 341 14.07 6.67 -23.66
CA LEU A 341 14.18 8.09 -23.33
C LEU A 341 15.64 8.58 -23.43
N PRO A 342 15.86 9.83 -23.90
CA PRO A 342 17.18 10.44 -23.89
C PRO A 342 17.74 10.54 -22.47
N ILE A 343 19.04 10.28 -22.34
CA ILE A 343 19.77 10.51 -21.11
C ILE A 343 19.95 12.03 -20.93
N THR A 344 19.24 12.59 -19.97
CA THR A 344 19.36 14.00 -19.55
C THR A 344 20.18 14.09 -18.26
N PRO A 345 20.68 15.27 -17.86
CA PRO A 345 21.38 15.43 -16.58
C PRO A 345 20.56 14.94 -15.37
N THR A 346 19.24 15.10 -15.40
CA THR A 346 18.33 14.57 -14.36
C THR A 346 18.34 13.04 -14.35
N VAL A 347 18.29 12.40 -15.52
CA VAL A 347 18.36 10.95 -15.64
C VAL A 347 19.71 10.43 -15.15
N GLU A 348 20.83 11.05 -15.57
CA GLU A 348 22.18 10.67 -15.12
C GLU A 348 22.31 10.74 -13.60
N GLN A 349 21.87 11.86 -13.01
CA GLN A 349 21.89 12.05 -11.56
C GLN A 349 21.03 11.01 -10.84
N ASN A 350 19.82 10.75 -11.33
CA ASN A 350 18.92 9.79 -10.69
C ASN A 350 19.46 8.35 -10.78
N LEU A 351 20.15 7.99 -11.86
CA LEU A 351 20.75 6.66 -12.04
C LEU A 351 22.10 6.46 -11.34
N GLU A 352 22.71 7.51 -10.79
CA GLU A 352 24.04 7.45 -10.18
C GLU A 352 24.12 6.39 -9.06
N GLY A 353 25.01 5.40 -9.22
CA GLY A 353 25.17 4.32 -8.23
C GLY A 353 24.04 3.27 -8.22
N ALA A 354 23.04 3.38 -9.11
CA ALA A 354 22.01 2.37 -9.30
C ALA A 354 22.40 1.37 -10.41
N LYS A 355 22.00 0.11 -10.25
CA LYS A 355 22.27 -0.98 -11.19
C LYS A 355 20.97 -1.47 -11.82
N PHE A 356 21.01 -1.76 -13.11
CA PHE A 356 19.87 -2.35 -13.80
C PHE A 356 19.49 -3.69 -13.17
N TRP A 357 18.23 -3.83 -12.79
CA TRP A 357 17.68 -5.03 -12.18
C TRP A 357 16.88 -5.87 -13.17
N GLY A 358 16.04 -5.22 -13.99
CA GLY A 358 15.12 -5.85 -14.93
C GLY A 358 14.03 -4.89 -15.43
N GLU A 359 13.12 -5.40 -16.25
CA GLU A 359 11.92 -4.67 -16.69
C GLU A 359 10.74 -4.95 -15.76
N VAL A 360 9.96 -3.91 -15.47
CA VAL A 360 8.77 -3.96 -14.60
C VAL A 360 7.65 -3.15 -15.22
N MET A 361 6.42 -3.35 -14.76
CA MET A 361 5.32 -2.44 -15.10
C MET A 361 5.27 -1.29 -14.09
N SER A 362 5.03 -0.08 -14.57
CA SER A 362 4.74 1.09 -13.74
C SER A 362 3.37 1.62 -14.08
N VAL A 363 2.58 1.97 -13.06
CA VAL A 363 1.39 2.80 -13.25
C VAL A 363 1.85 4.18 -13.70
N VAL A 364 1.16 4.75 -14.69
CA VAL A 364 1.40 6.10 -15.19
C VAL A 364 0.18 7.00 -15.08
N ASP A 365 -1.02 6.41 -15.04
CA ASP A 365 -2.26 7.13 -14.82
C ASP A 365 -3.35 6.20 -14.27
N ILE A 366 -4.28 6.75 -13.50
CA ILE A 366 -5.48 6.06 -12.99
C ILE A 366 -6.64 7.03 -13.08
N ASP A 367 -7.79 6.55 -13.57
CA ASP A 367 -9.00 7.35 -13.61
C ASP A 367 -9.35 7.85 -12.18
N ARG A 368 -9.47 9.17 -12.05
CA ARG A 368 -9.70 9.81 -10.75
C ARG A 368 -11.09 9.49 -10.21
N ASP A 369 -12.09 9.50 -11.07
CA ASP A 369 -13.48 9.31 -10.67
C ASP A 369 -13.70 7.89 -10.18
N ILE A 370 -13.04 6.89 -10.78
CA ILE A 370 -13.11 5.52 -10.28
C ILE A 370 -12.41 5.37 -8.92
N MET A 371 -11.25 6.00 -8.72
CA MET A 371 -10.59 6.00 -7.40
C MET A 371 -11.50 6.59 -6.32
N LEU A 372 -12.23 7.66 -6.63
CA LEU A 372 -13.18 8.28 -5.71
C LEU A 372 -14.42 7.42 -5.47
N LYS A 373 -14.97 6.77 -6.51
CA LYS A 373 -16.09 5.83 -6.36
C LYS A 373 -15.72 4.64 -5.49
N LEU A 374 -14.53 4.06 -5.67
CA LEU A 374 -14.06 2.92 -4.88
C LEU A 374 -13.90 3.28 -3.40
N VAL A 375 -13.43 4.48 -3.06
CA VAL A 375 -13.32 4.89 -1.64
C VAL A 375 -14.71 5.17 -1.06
N HIS A 376 -15.60 5.85 -1.79
CA HIS A 376 -16.98 6.08 -1.33
C HIS A 376 -17.69 4.77 -1.05
N PHE A 377 -17.57 3.81 -1.97
CA PHE A 377 -18.10 2.47 -1.81
C PHE A 377 -17.54 1.76 -0.56
N THR A 378 -16.24 1.87 -0.31
CA THR A 378 -15.59 1.30 0.89
C THR A 378 -16.14 1.93 2.17
N MET A 379 -16.30 3.25 2.18
CA MET A 379 -16.86 3.98 3.33
C MET A 379 -18.34 3.67 3.56
N ASP A 380 -19.10 3.42 2.49
CA ASP A 380 -20.53 3.12 2.55
C ASP A 380 -20.83 1.65 2.84
N SER A 381 -19.88 0.74 2.64
CA SER A 381 -20.04 -0.69 2.96
C SER A 381 -19.58 -1.05 4.37
N SER A 382 -18.76 -0.20 4.99
CA SER A 382 -18.27 -0.39 6.36
C SER A 382 -19.13 0.34 7.39
N ASP A 383 -19.87 -0.41 8.19
CA ASP A 383 -20.65 0.15 9.31
C ASP A 383 -19.73 0.83 10.34
N GLN A 384 -18.53 0.30 10.54
CA GLN A 384 -17.52 0.82 11.46
C GLN A 384 -17.09 2.25 11.08
N CYS A 385 -17.01 2.55 9.79
CA CYS A 385 -16.66 3.88 9.29
C CYS A 385 -17.79 4.90 9.50
N LYS A 386 -19.05 4.45 9.56
CA LYS A 386 -20.23 5.32 9.68
C LYS A 386 -20.52 5.77 11.11
N GLN A 387 -20.05 5.02 12.10
CA GLN A 387 -20.35 5.34 13.49
C GLN A 387 -19.65 6.64 13.89
N PRO A 388 -20.38 7.62 14.46
CA PRO A 388 -19.75 8.80 15.04
C PRO A 388 -18.90 8.37 16.23
N VAL A 389 -17.70 8.95 16.34
CA VAL A 389 -16.91 8.82 17.56
C VAL A 389 -17.47 9.88 18.52
N SER A 390 -18.11 9.43 19.60
CA SER A 390 -18.77 10.32 20.57
C SER A 390 -17.79 11.08 21.44
#